data_AF-A0A5J4E3E7-F1
#
_entry.id   AF-A0A5J4E3E7-F1
#
_cell.length_a   1.000
_cell.length_b   1.000
_cell.length_c   1.000
_cell.angle_alpha   90.00
_cell.angle_beta   90.00
_cell.angle_gamma   90.00
#
_symmetry.space_group_name_H-M   'P 1'
#
loop_
_entity.id
_entity.type
_entity.pdbx_description
1 polymer ?
#
loop_
_entity_poly.entity_id
_entity_poly.type
_entity_poly.pdbx_seq_one_letter_code
_entity_poly.pdbx_strand_id
1 'polypeptide(L)'
;MSIGARVFVAFVYTVLGLSFVATTAVLYYEFRDAEWFSLALIYSHLFVFFPIFGIVGLFAFYLPSAVFLDMYWNHVSFGRLRFLVGFVVVAAASYFVSQAIMKGDTPAIWQVPAPVLLADRGNPPGCGPNQSCIRANILQTVRSVRQVSQNRIGLSPFVRECEPDLYLEMPPELLAKRFCFVTQTRIPAAECCKAQELFSKSVAGMYQKAGQESLTGRLHTLLLPLKVFFLLILLLIGMLLVLRRRMVVRFYGPMVSSMERDLIVGATVMLIWPVMNHAFLQSASVMYGSFGRSLYAQMTPVFSVLFGAWALMLLFFFFRRFEKDTEAAVKIIGVIASAVAVIKYDAIIDFGARFLGSGSNYYTLGGISVFAVIALVSLFPGRKPREGTELVPAGAPKEGAVTEISIEKPSR
;
A
#
# COMPACT_ATOMS: atom_id res chain seq x y z
N MET A 1 -27.16 10.35 10.59
CA MET A 1 -26.62 9.18 9.86
C MET A 1 -27.59 8.03 9.96
N SER A 2 -28.17 7.61 8.83
CA SER A 2 -29.11 6.50 8.74
C SER A 2 -28.46 5.16 9.09
N ILE A 3 -29.26 4.24 9.63
CA ILE A 3 -28.86 2.87 9.93
C ILE A 3 -28.52 2.12 8.63
N GLY A 4 -29.31 2.34 7.57
CA GLY A 4 -29.08 1.71 6.27
C GLY A 4 -27.69 1.99 5.70
N ALA A 5 -27.20 3.24 5.82
CA ALA A 5 -25.88 3.60 5.32
C ALA A 5 -24.75 2.88 6.09
N ARG A 6 -24.90 2.76 7.41
CA ARG A 6 -23.96 2.03 8.28
C ARG A 6 -23.91 0.54 7.93
N VAL A 7 -25.08 -0.09 7.82
CA VAL A 7 -25.20 -1.52 7.53
C VAL A 7 -24.63 -1.84 6.15
N PHE A 8 -24.93 -1.03 5.13
CA PHE A 8 -24.39 -1.22 3.79
C PHE A 8 -22.86 -1.15 3.76
N VAL A 9 -22.27 -0.10 4.36
CA VAL A 9 -20.80 0.05 4.39
C VAL A 9 -20.18 -1.08 5.20
N ALA A 10 -20.76 -1.45 6.35
CA ALA A 10 -20.27 -2.56 7.17
C ALA A 10 -20.27 -3.88 6.40
N PHE A 11 -21.34 -4.16 5.64
CA PHE A 11 -21.41 -5.35 4.79
C PHE A 11 -20.32 -5.37 3.73
N VAL A 12 -20.18 -4.30 2.94
CA VAL A 12 -19.14 -4.20 1.90
C VAL A 12 -17.75 -4.34 2.51
N TYR A 13 -17.48 -3.67 3.63
CA TYR A 13 -16.18 -3.71 4.28
C TYR A 13 -15.88 -5.06 4.90
N THR A 14 -16.89 -5.79 5.38
CA THR A 14 -16.73 -7.17 5.85
C THR A 14 -16.32 -8.10 4.71
N VAL A 15 -16.97 -8.00 3.55
CA VAL A 15 -16.60 -8.77 2.36
C VAL A 15 -15.16 -8.46 1.93
N LEU A 16 -14.77 -7.18 1.92
CA LEU A 16 -13.40 -6.77 1.64
C LEU A 16 -12.41 -7.34 2.67
N GLY A 17 -12.69 -7.21 3.95
CA GLY A 17 -11.83 -7.72 5.04
C GLY A 17 -11.64 -9.24 4.97
N LEU A 18 -12.71 -9.99 4.72
CA LEU A 18 -12.65 -11.43 4.50
C LEU A 18 -11.78 -11.77 3.30
N SER A 19 -11.89 -11.01 2.20
CA SER A 19 -11.05 -11.23 1.02
C SER A 19 -9.56 -11.04 1.30
N PHE A 20 -9.19 -10.11 2.18
CA PHE A 20 -7.80 -9.84 2.55
C PHE A 20 -7.20 -11.02 3.31
N VAL A 21 -7.92 -11.53 4.30
CA VAL A 21 -7.49 -12.65 5.14
C VAL A 21 -7.50 -13.97 4.36
N ALA A 22 -8.53 -14.21 3.55
CA ALA A 22 -8.71 -15.47 2.82
C ALA A 22 -7.51 -15.80 1.91
N THR A 23 -6.99 -14.82 1.16
CA THR A 23 -5.83 -15.05 0.28
C THR A 23 -4.57 -15.47 1.05
N THR A 24 -4.29 -14.85 2.20
CA THR A 24 -3.12 -15.20 3.03
C THR A 24 -3.33 -16.52 3.76
N ALA A 25 -4.54 -16.81 4.23
CA ALA A 25 -4.87 -18.07 4.88
C ALA A 25 -4.69 -19.26 3.92
N VAL A 26 -5.11 -19.11 2.66
CA VAL A 26 -4.91 -20.14 1.64
C VAL A 26 -3.44 -20.30 1.26
N LEU A 27 -2.67 -19.20 1.17
CA LEU A 27 -1.21 -19.29 0.97
C LEU A 27 -0.56 -20.12 2.10
N TYR A 28 -0.90 -19.85 3.36
CA TYR A 28 -0.40 -20.63 4.48
C TYR A 28 -0.80 -22.10 4.36
N TYR A 29 -2.07 -22.39 4.09
CA TYR A 29 -2.58 -23.75 3.97
C TYR A 29 -1.86 -24.56 2.88
N GLU A 30 -1.68 -23.98 1.69
CA GLU A 30 -1.11 -24.67 0.53
C GLU A 30 0.43 -24.76 0.59
N PHE A 31 1.11 -23.70 1.06
CA PHE A 31 2.57 -23.61 1.01
C PHE A 31 3.26 -23.83 2.36
N ARG A 32 2.56 -24.30 3.40
CA ARG A 32 3.13 -24.50 4.75
C ARG A 32 4.46 -25.27 4.73
N ASP A 33 4.58 -26.24 3.84
CA ASP A 33 5.75 -27.12 3.67
C ASP A 33 6.71 -26.62 2.56
N ALA A 34 6.36 -25.55 1.85
CA ALA A 34 7.04 -25.00 0.67
C ALA A 34 7.42 -23.51 0.84
N GLU A 35 8.05 -23.16 1.97
CA GLU A 35 8.55 -21.79 2.23
C GLU A 35 7.47 -20.70 2.22
N TRP A 36 6.25 -21.00 2.71
CA TRP A 36 5.13 -20.03 2.76
C TRP A 36 5.53 -18.66 3.31
N PHE A 37 6.37 -18.64 4.35
CA PHE A 37 6.77 -17.41 5.02
C PHE A 37 7.64 -16.54 4.12
N SER A 38 8.58 -17.16 3.40
CA SER A 38 9.44 -16.47 2.44
C SER A 38 8.61 -15.93 1.26
N LEU A 39 7.62 -16.69 0.78
CA LEU A 39 6.67 -16.24 -0.24
C LEU A 39 5.82 -15.07 0.26
N ALA A 40 5.24 -15.17 1.46
CA ALA A 40 4.43 -14.10 2.04
C ALA A 40 5.20 -12.78 2.18
N LEU A 41 6.48 -12.85 2.53
CA LEU A 41 7.34 -11.67 2.70
C LEU A 41 7.87 -11.09 1.39
N ILE A 42 8.20 -11.90 0.39
CA ILE A 42 8.55 -11.39 -0.93
C ILE A 42 7.35 -10.66 -1.54
N TYR A 43 6.16 -11.24 -1.41
CA TYR A 43 4.90 -10.67 -1.89
C TYR A 43 4.14 -9.93 -0.76
N SER A 44 4.87 -9.20 0.08
CA SER A 44 4.32 -8.60 1.31
C SER A 44 3.21 -7.58 1.06
N HIS A 45 3.28 -6.84 -0.05
CA HIS A 45 2.21 -5.94 -0.50
C HIS A 45 0.84 -6.64 -0.71
N LEU A 46 0.83 -7.97 -0.90
CA LEU A 46 -0.39 -8.77 -1.03
C LEU A 46 -0.75 -9.52 0.25
N PHE A 47 0.22 -10.24 0.82
CA PHE A 47 -0.05 -11.22 1.87
C PHE A 47 0.17 -10.71 3.29
N VAL A 48 0.86 -9.57 3.45
CA VAL A 48 1.11 -8.94 4.76
C VAL A 48 0.31 -7.63 4.86
N PHE A 49 0.38 -6.79 3.83
CA PHE A 49 -0.27 -5.47 3.86
C PHE A 49 -1.79 -5.57 4.02
N PHE A 50 -2.48 -6.27 3.13
CA PHE A 50 -3.95 -6.33 3.13
C PHE A 50 -4.54 -6.89 4.44
N PRO A 51 -4.09 -8.04 4.98
CA PRO A 51 -4.66 -8.57 6.22
C PRO A 51 -4.27 -7.76 7.46
N ILE A 52 -3.22 -6.93 7.42
CA ILE A 52 -2.82 -6.09 8.55
C ILE A 52 -3.33 -4.66 8.35
N PHE A 53 -2.69 -3.91 7.46
CA PHE A 53 -2.98 -2.49 7.21
C PHE A 53 -4.23 -2.27 6.37
N GLY A 54 -4.58 -3.19 5.47
CA GLY A 54 -5.85 -3.13 4.73
C GLY A 54 -7.04 -3.15 5.68
N ILE A 55 -7.02 -4.00 6.71
CA ILE A 55 -8.05 -4.03 7.75
C ILE A 55 -8.08 -2.73 8.55
N VAL A 56 -6.93 -2.21 9.00
CA VAL A 56 -6.88 -0.90 9.68
C VAL A 56 -7.47 0.20 8.78
N GLY A 57 -7.18 0.16 7.49
CA GLY A 57 -7.78 1.04 6.47
C GLY A 57 -9.31 0.94 6.43
N LEU A 58 -9.87 -0.28 6.42
CA LEU A 58 -11.32 -0.46 6.47
C LEU A 58 -11.94 0.16 7.72
N PHE A 59 -11.32 0.01 8.89
CA PHE A 59 -11.81 0.67 10.11
C PHE A 59 -11.70 2.18 10.04
N ALA A 60 -10.56 2.71 9.59
CA ALA A 60 -10.31 4.15 9.46
C ALA A 60 -11.30 4.83 8.50
N PHE A 61 -11.60 4.21 7.36
CA PHE A 61 -12.48 4.78 6.33
C PHE A 61 -13.95 4.42 6.51
N TYR A 62 -14.32 3.65 7.53
CA TYR A 62 -15.70 3.26 7.79
C TYR A 62 -16.61 4.47 8.04
N LEU A 63 -16.24 5.35 8.97
CA LEU A 63 -17.04 6.53 9.31
C LEU A 63 -17.15 7.50 8.13
N PRO A 64 -16.06 7.90 7.45
CA PRO A 64 -16.14 8.71 6.24
C PRO A 64 -17.08 8.10 5.18
N SER A 65 -16.96 6.80 4.92
CA SER A 65 -17.80 6.12 3.92
C SER A 65 -19.27 6.14 4.29
N ALA A 66 -19.61 5.86 5.55
CA ALA A 66 -20.99 5.89 6.01
C ALA A 66 -21.59 7.30 5.93
N VAL A 67 -20.80 8.34 6.24
CA VAL A 67 -21.22 9.74 6.10
C VAL A 67 -21.45 10.12 4.64
N PHE A 68 -20.56 9.72 3.72
CA PHE A 68 -20.78 9.97 2.29
C PHE A 68 -22.03 9.29 1.77
N LEU A 69 -22.21 8.02 2.12
CA LEU A 69 -23.37 7.28 1.68
C LEU A 69 -24.67 7.93 2.15
N ASP A 70 -24.74 8.29 3.44
CA ASP A 70 -25.90 8.98 4.02
C ASP A 70 -26.12 10.37 3.40
N MET A 71 -25.05 11.12 3.12
CA MET A 71 -25.11 12.41 2.44
C MET A 71 -25.67 12.26 1.02
N TYR A 72 -25.20 11.28 0.25
CA TYR A 72 -25.70 11.03 -1.10
C TYR A 72 -27.16 10.57 -1.08
N TRP A 73 -27.57 9.75 -0.12
CA TRP A 73 -28.95 9.28 -0.07
C TRP A 73 -29.97 10.33 0.34
N ASN A 74 -29.59 11.26 1.23
CA ASN A 74 -30.55 12.15 1.87
C ASN A 74 -30.41 13.63 1.49
N HIS A 75 -29.24 14.08 1.05
CA HIS A 75 -28.95 15.52 0.87
C HIS A 75 -28.55 15.92 -0.54
N VAL A 76 -28.27 14.95 -1.43
CA VAL A 76 -27.86 15.21 -2.82
C VAL A 76 -29.00 14.90 -3.77
N SER A 77 -29.30 15.82 -4.70
CA SER A 77 -30.29 15.59 -5.76
C SER A 77 -29.92 14.37 -6.60
N PHE A 78 -30.88 13.47 -6.81
CA PHE A 78 -30.68 12.17 -7.46
C PHE A 78 -29.51 11.36 -6.86
N GLY A 79 -29.18 11.57 -5.60
CA GLY A 79 -27.93 11.08 -5.04
C GLY A 79 -27.88 9.55 -4.88
N ARG A 80 -29.03 8.87 -4.70
CA ARG A 80 -29.11 7.40 -4.75
C ARG A 80 -28.71 6.84 -6.12
N LEU A 81 -29.22 7.44 -7.20
CA LEU A 81 -28.87 7.05 -8.57
C LEU A 81 -27.39 7.35 -8.86
N ARG A 82 -26.90 8.53 -8.49
CA ARG A 82 -25.49 8.90 -8.64
C ARG A 82 -24.55 7.97 -7.87
N PHE A 83 -24.94 7.57 -6.66
CA PHE A 83 -24.20 6.59 -5.87
C PHE A 83 -24.19 5.22 -6.56
N LEU A 84 -25.34 4.73 -7.00
CA LEU A 84 -25.44 3.44 -7.69
C LEU A 84 -24.58 3.40 -8.95
N VAL A 85 -24.68 4.43 -9.80
CA VAL A 85 -23.86 4.55 -11.02
C VAL A 85 -22.38 4.61 -10.65
N GLY A 86 -21.99 5.45 -9.70
CA GLY A 86 -20.61 5.55 -9.25
C GLY A 86 -20.06 4.22 -8.70
N PHE A 87 -20.85 3.53 -7.89
CA PHE A 87 -20.50 2.23 -7.33
C PHE A 87 -20.27 1.17 -8.42
N VAL A 88 -21.19 1.09 -9.40
CA VAL A 88 -21.07 0.17 -10.54
C VAL A 88 -19.85 0.52 -11.40
N VAL A 89 -19.59 1.81 -11.65
CA VAL A 89 -18.41 2.24 -12.41
C VAL A 89 -17.12 1.84 -11.70
N VAL A 90 -17.03 2.05 -10.38
CA VAL A 90 -15.83 1.66 -9.61
C VAL A 90 -15.67 0.13 -9.57
N ALA A 91 -16.77 -0.61 -9.42
CA ALA A 91 -16.75 -2.07 -9.48
C ALA A 91 -16.27 -2.58 -10.85
N ALA A 92 -16.81 -2.04 -11.95
CA ALA A 92 -16.38 -2.37 -13.30
C ALA A 92 -14.90 -2.00 -13.52
N ALA A 93 -14.48 -0.80 -13.13
CA ALA A 93 -13.09 -0.38 -13.21
C ALA A 93 -12.16 -1.31 -12.42
N SER A 94 -12.57 -1.73 -11.21
CA SER A 94 -11.79 -2.67 -10.41
C SER A 94 -11.61 -4.02 -11.08
N TYR A 95 -12.64 -4.52 -11.76
CA TYR A 95 -12.56 -5.75 -12.55
C TYR A 95 -11.61 -5.58 -13.74
N PHE A 96 -11.76 -4.54 -14.55
CA PHE A 96 -10.88 -4.31 -15.71
C PHE A 96 -9.41 -4.12 -15.33
N VAL A 97 -9.14 -3.34 -14.28
CA VAL A 97 -7.78 -3.16 -13.76
C VAL A 97 -7.22 -4.50 -13.24
N SER A 98 -8.03 -5.31 -12.54
CA SER A 98 -7.58 -6.63 -12.09
C SER A 98 -7.21 -7.55 -13.25
N GLN A 99 -8.01 -7.56 -14.33
CA GLN A 99 -7.72 -8.36 -15.53
C GLN A 99 -6.46 -7.86 -16.24
N ALA A 100 -6.23 -6.55 -16.28
CA ALA A 100 -5.01 -5.98 -16.85
C ALA A 100 -3.76 -6.36 -16.04
N ILE A 101 -3.86 -6.42 -14.71
CA ILE A 101 -2.76 -6.86 -13.82
C ILE A 101 -2.45 -8.34 -14.04
N MET A 102 -3.47 -9.19 -14.22
CA MET A 102 -3.30 -10.64 -14.39
C MET A 102 -2.72 -11.04 -15.75
N LYS A 103 -2.78 -10.18 -16.76
CA LYS A 103 -2.24 -10.43 -18.12
C LYS A 103 -0.71 -10.36 -18.23
N GLY A 104 0.03 -10.30 -17.12
CA GLY A 104 1.49 -10.25 -17.15
C GLY A 104 2.15 -11.53 -17.69
N ASP A 105 3.30 -11.38 -18.35
CA ASP A 105 3.99 -12.48 -19.05
C ASP A 105 4.69 -13.50 -18.14
N THR A 106 4.78 -13.21 -16.83
CA THR A 106 5.47 -14.09 -15.86
C THR A 106 4.56 -14.39 -14.69
N PRO A 107 4.13 -15.65 -14.50
CA PRO A 107 3.33 -16.02 -13.35
C PRO A 107 4.16 -15.86 -12.08
N ALA A 108 3.51 -15.42 -11.01
CA ALA A 108 4.15 -15.32 -9.71
C ALA A 108 4.50 -16.71 -9.16
N ILE A 109 5.53 -16.82 -8.32
CA ILE A 109 6.00 -18.12 -7.80
C ILE A 109 4.88 -18.85 -7.05
N TRP A 110 4.10 -18.12 -6.25
CA TRP A 110 2.97 -18.68 -5.49
C TRP A 110 1.77 -19.07 -6.37
N GLN A 111 1.77 -18.75 -7.67
CA GLN A 111 0.75 -19.25 -8.61
C GLN A 111 1.06 -20.68 -9.08
N VAL A 112 2.32 -21.12 -8.99
CA VAL A 112 2.73 -22.50 -9.26
C VAL A 112 2.37 -23.39 -8.06
N PRO A 113 1.74 -24.57 -8.26
CA PRO A 113 1.39 -25.47 -7.16
C PRO A 113 2.59 -25.87 -6.30
N ALA A 114 2.40 -25.89 -4.97
CA ALA A 114 3.47 -26.21 -4.02
C ALA A 114 4.20 -27.54 -4.29
N PRO A 115 3.53 -28.65 -4.67
CA PRO A 115 4.22 -29.91 -4.99
C PRO A 115 5.17 -29.79 -6.19
N VAL A 116 4.85 -28.94 -7.17
CA VAL A 116 5.69 -28.72 -8.36
C VAL A 116 6.94 -27.93 -7.98
N LEU A 117 6.81 -26.93 -7.11
CA LEU A 117 7.96 -26.17 -6.60
C LEU A 117 8.88 -27.03 -5.71
N LEU A 118 8.31 -27.91 -4.89
CA LEU A 118 9.07 -28.85 -4.06
C LEU A 118 9.83 -29.89 -4.89
N ALA A 119 9.29 -30.26 -6.06
CA ALA A 119 9.94 -31.18 -7.00
C ALA A 119 11.06 -30.53 -7.82
N ASP A 120 11.19 -29.20 -7.80
CA ASP A 120 12.25 -28.50 -8.54
C ASP A 120 13.63 -28.87 -7.98
N ARG A 121 14.58 -29.23 -8.86
CA ARG A 121 15.95 -29.60 -8.47
C ARG A 121 17.00 -28.61 -8.97
N GLY A 122 16.59 -27.52 -9.62
CA GLY A 122 17.54 -26.61 -10.28
C GLY A 122 18.09 -27.19 -11.59
N ASN A 123 19.06 -26.50 -12.18
CA ASN A 123 19.83 -26.92 -13.34
C ASN A 123 21.33 -26.59 -13.12
N PRO A 124 22.23 -27.59 -13.08
CA PRO A 124 21.94 -29.03 -13.08
C PRO A 124 21.18 -29.49 -11.81
N PRO A 125 20.55 -30.67 -11.80
CA PRO A 125 19.81 -31.17 -10.64
C PRO A 125 20.71 -31.28 -9.40
N GLY A 126 20.27 -30.72 -8.28
CA GLY A 126 21.00 -30.75 -7.01
C GLY A 126 22.09 -29.69 -6.86
N CYS A 127 22.19 -28.74 -7.80
CA CYS A 127 23.14 -27.66 -7.70
C CYS A 127 22.81 -26.77 -6.46
N GLY A 128 23.83 -26.44 -5.67
CA GLY A 128 23.69 -25.80 -4.36
C GLY A 128 24.66 -24.63 -4.14
N PRO A 129 24.72 -24.07 -2.92
CA PRO A 129 25.45 -22.82 -2.63
C PRO A 129 26.97 -22.85 -2.91
N ASN A 130 27.55 -24.03 -3.12
CA ASN A 130 28.97 -24.23 -3.37
C ASN A 130 29.27 -24.81 -4.77
N GLN A 131 28.28 -24.90 -5.66
CA GLN A 131 28.43 -25.38 -7.04
C GLN A 131 27.90 -24.33 -8.00
N SER A 132 28.52 -24.21 -9.18
CA SER A 132 28.04 -23.29 -10.22
C SER A 132 26.71 -23.79 -10.80
N CYS A 133 25.61 -23.28 -10.26
CA CYS A 133 24.28 -23.46 -10.84
C CYS A 133 24.13 -22.60 -12.09
N ILE A 134 23.58 -23.17 -13.16
CA ILE A 134 23.00 -22.37 -14.25
C ILE A 134 21.70 -21.74 -13.75
N ARG A 135 20.93 -22.50 -12.95
CA ARG A 135 19.71 -22.05 -12.27
C ARG A 135 19.52 -22.84 -10.98
N ALA A 136 19.51 -22.18 -9.83
CA ALA A 136 19.17 -22.79 -8.56
C ALA A 136 17.67 -23.15 -8.49
N ASN A 137 17.33 -24.03 -7.55
CA ASN A 137 15.93 -24.32 -7.21
C ASN A 137 15.18 -23.01 -6.87
N ILE A 138 13.91 -22.91 -7.30
CA ILE A 138 13.08 -21.71 -7.09
C ILE A 138 12.94 -21.32 -5.62
N LEU A 139 12.56 -22.26 -4.76
CA LEU A 139 12.39 -22.04 -3.32
C LEU A 139 13.73 -21.67 -2.67
N GLN A 140 14.84 -22.24 -3.15
CA GLN A 140 16.17 -21.85 -2.69
C GLN A 140 16.52 -20.41 -3.10
N THR A 141 16.22 -20.00 -4.33
CA THR A 141 16.40 -18.62 -4.80
C THR A 141 15.59 -17.64 -3.94
N VAL A 142 14.32 -17.96 -3.69
CA VAL A 142 13.43 -17.20 -2.78
C VAL A 142 14.03 -17.08 -1.39
N ARG A 143 14.53 -18.19 -0.83
CA ARG A 143 15.18 -18.21 0.48
C ARG A 143 16.45 -17.34 0.50
N SER A 144 17.28 -17.40 -0.54
CA SER A 144 18.51 -16.59 -0.64
C SER A 144 18.22 -15.11 -0.74
N VAL A 145 17.19 -14.71 -1.50
CA VAL A 145 16.74 -13.30 -1.56
C VAL A 145 16.37 -12.81 -0.16
N ARG A 146 15.59 -13.59 0.59
CA ARG A 146 15.23 -13.27 1.98
C ARG A 146 16.44 -13.20 2.91
N GLN A 147 17.32 -14.21 2.89
CA GLN A 147 18.52 -14.25 3.74
C GLN A 147 19.43 -13.04 3.51
N VAL A 148 19.63 -12.65 2.25
CA VAL A 148 20.41 -11.46 1.93
C VAL A 148 19.67 -10.20 2.39
N SER A 149 18.37 -10.06 2.09
CA SER A 149 17.56 -8.91 2.49
C SER A 149 17.47 -8.73 4.02
N GLN A 150 17.64 -9.81 4.81
CA GLN A 150 17.72 -9.75 6.28
C GLN A 150 19.03 -9.15 6.79
N ASN A 151 20.13 -9.47 6.11
CA ASN A 151 21.49 -9.15 6.57
C ASN A 151 21.99 -7.79 6.09
N ARG A 152 21.37 -7.20 5.06
CA ARG A 152 21.75 -5.90 4.51
C ARG A 152 20.55 -5.01 4.22
N ILE A 153 20.82 -3.71 4.12
CA ILE A 153 19.85 -2.73 3.64
C ILE A 153 19.83 -2.81 2.11
N GLY A 154 18.66 -3.10 1.55
CA GLY A 154 18.44 -3.07 0.11
C GLY A 154 18.98 -4.24 -0.69
N LEU A 155 18.32 -4.47 -1.83
CA LEU A 155 18.73 -5.37 -2.89
C LEU A 155 19.17 -4.60 -4.15
N SER A 156 19.11 -3.26 -4.12
CA SER A 156 19.30 -2.36 -5.26
C SER A 156 20.62 -2.59 -5.99
N PRO A 157 21.77 -2.85 -5.31
CA PRO A 157 23.04 -3.04 -6.03
C PRO A 157 23.15 -4.38 -6.76
N PHE A 158 22.23 -5.32 -6.51
CA PHE A 158 22.16 -6.60 -7.21
C PHE A 158 21.18 -6.60 -8.38
N VAL A 159 20.35 -5.56 -8.49
CA VAL A 159 19.48 -5.39 -9.66
C VAL A 159 20.38 -5.23 -10.88
N ARG A 160 20.07 -5.99 -11.93
CA ARG A 160 20.81 -5.99 -13.18
C ARG A 160 19.94 -5.41 -14.28
N GLU A 161 20.53 -4.57 -15.13
CA GLU A 161 19.90 -4.13 -16.36
C GLU A 161 20.19 -5.17 -17.45
N CYS A 162 19.15 -5.93 -17.80
CA CYS A 162 19.27 -7.10 -18.69
C CYS A 162 19.10 -6.79 -20.18
N GLU A 163 18.76 -5.56 -20.52
CA GLU A 163 18.86 -5.01 -21.87
C GLU A 163 19.58 -3.67 -21.80
N PRO A 164 20.92 -3.67 -21.74
CA PRO A 164 21.66 -2.44 -21.88
C PRO A 164 21.41 -1.83 -23.26
N ASP A 165 21.41 -0.50 -23.33
CA ASP A 165 21.31 0.22 -24.60
C ASP A 165 22.48 -0.18 -25.52
N LEU A 166 22.14 -0.75 -26.68
CA LEU A 166 23.11 -1.22 -27.67
C LEU A 166 23.97 -0.10 -28.26
N TYR A 167 23.52 1.15 -28.13
CA TYR A 167 24.20 2.33 -28.65
C TYR A 167 25.10 3.02 -27.61
N LEU A 168 25.13 2.55 -26.36
CA LEU A 168 25.97 3.08 -25.30
C LEU A 168 27.08 2.07 -24.94
N GLU A 169 28.24 2.58 -24.55
CA GLU A 169 29.30 1.74 -23.99
C GLU A 169 28.77 1.03 -22.74
N MET A 170 29.06 -0.27 -22.61
CA MET A 170 28.65 -1.04 -21.44
C MET A 170 29.24 -0.41 -20.17
N PRO A 171 28.41 0.03 -19.22
CA PRO A 171 28.91 0.59 -17.97
C PRO A 171 29.83 -0.41 -17.25
N PRO A 172 30.92 0.05 -16.60
CA PRO A 172 31.84 -0.82 -15.86
C PRO A 172 31.12 -1.62 -14.75
N GLU A 173 29.98 -1.13 -14.27
CA GLU A 173 29.11 -1.81 -13.33
C GLU A 173 28.51 -3.14 -13.83
N LEU A 174 28.30 -3.27 -15.14
CA LEU A 174 27.80 -4.50 -15.77
C LEU A 174 28.89 -5.57 -15.89
N LEU A 175 30.15 -5.15 -16.00
CA LEU A 175 31.32 -6.03 -16.04
C LEU A 175 31.72 -6.54 -14.65
N ALA A 176 31.38 -5.80 -13.59
CA ALA A 176 31.66 -6.20 -12.21
C ALA A 176 30.91 -7.49 -11.82
N LYS A 177 31.67 -8.48 -11.35
CA LYS A 177 31.13 -9.72 -10.78
C LYS A 177 30.42 -9.41 -9.47
N ARG A 178 29.08 -9.46 -9.47
CA ARG A 178 28.24 -9.34 -8.27
C ARG A 178 27.47 -10.65 -8.07
N PHE A 179 26.97 -10.86 -6.86
CA PHE A 179 26.20 -12.05 -6.53
C PHE A 179 24.90 -12.08 -7.33
N CYS A 180 24.60 -13.21 -7.96
CA CYS A 180 23.39 -13.45 -8.72
C CYS A 180 22.53 -14.48 -7.98
N PHE A 181 21.31 -14.11 -7.59
CA PHE A 181 20.45 -14.96 -6.75
C PHE A 181 20.02 -16.24 -7.44
N VAL A 182 19.79 -16.19 -8.75
CA VAL A 182 19.36 -17.35 -9.53
C VAL A 182 20.47 -18.37 -9.78
N THR A 183 21.75 -17.98 -9.70
CA THR A 183 22.89 -18.91 -9.83
C THR A 183 23.59 -19.21 -8.50
N GLN A 184 23.30 -18.44 -7.45
CA GLN A 184 23.94 -18.50 -6.14
C GLN A 184 25.46 -18.25 -6.18
N THR A 185 25.95 -17.59 -7.23
CA THR A 185 27.38 -17.33 -7.47
C THR A 185 27.63 -15.88 -7.90
N ARG A 186 28.90 -15.44 -7.85
CA ARG A 186 29.30 -14.11 -8.33
C ARG A 186 29.66 -14.15 -9.81
N ILE A 187 28.83 -13.55 -10.64
CA ILE A 187 28.94 -13.60 -12.11
C ILE A 187 28.72 -12.19 -12.71
N PRO A 188 29.20 -11.95 -13.95
CA PRO A 188 28.93 -10.70 -14.67
C PRO A 188 27.43 -10.52 -14.97
N ALA A 189 27.01 -9.30 -15.29
CA ALA A 189 25.59 -8.98 -15.47
C ALA A 189 24.95 -9.79 -16.63
N ALA A 190 25.63 -9.92 -17.76
CA ALA A 190 25.12 -10.64 -18.93
C ALA A 190 24.78 -12.12 -18.63
N GLU A 191 25.67 -12.82 -17.92
CA GLU A 191 25.43 -14.21 -17.50
C GLU A 191 24.30 -14.30 -16.48
N CYS A 192 24.23 -13.37 -15.53
CA CYS A 192 23.14 -13.33 -14.55
C CYS A 192 21.78 -13.10 -15.23
N CYS A 193 21.71 -12.19 -16.19
CA CYS A 193 20.50 -11.90 -16.94
C CYS A 193 20.01 -13.10 -17.75
N LYS A 194 20.93 -13.84 -18.39
CA LYS A 194 20.60 -15.09 -19.06
C LYS A 194 20.06 -16.13 -18.06
N ALA A 195 20.65 -16.23 -16.88
CA ALA A 195 20.16 -17.13 -15.83
C ALA A 195 18.80 -16.71 -15.27
N GLN A 196 18.53 -15.40 -15.15
CA GLN A 196 17.25 -14.84 -14.71
C GLN A 196 16.15 -15.08 -15.75
N GLU A 197 16.47 -14.98 -17.04
CA GLU A 197 15.55 -15.32 -18.12
C GLU A 197 15.22 -16.83 -18.11
N LEU A 198 16.22 -17.69 -17.94
CA LEU A 198 16.02 -19.13 -17.76
C LEU A 198 15.18 -19.45 -16.52
N PHE A 199 15.40 -18.73 -15.42
CA PHE A 199 14.60 -18.85 -14.21
C PHE A 199 13.14 -18.49 -14.48
N SER A 200 12.89 -17.35 -15.13
CA SER A 200 11.56 -16.89 -15.52
C SER A 200 10.83 -17.90 -16.41
N LYS A 201 11.50 -18.36 -17.49
CA LYS A 201 10.98 -19.39 -18.39
C LYS A 201 10.69 -20.70 -17.66
N SER A 202 11.51 -21.08 -16.69
CA SER A 202 11.29 -22.28 -15.90
C SER A 202 10.05 -22.16 -15.00
N VAL A 203 9.82 -21.01 -14.37
CA VAL A 203 8.60 -20.74 -13.58
C VAL A 203 7.36 -20.80 -14.46
N ALA A 204 7.40 -20.13 -15.63
CA ALA A 204 6.30 -20.17 -16.60
C ALA A 204 6.03 -21.58 -17.14
N GLY A 205 7.09 -22.34 -17.44
CA GLY A 205 6.98 -23.72 -17.89
C GLY A 205 6.39 -24.64 -16.81
N MET A 206 6.73 -24.45 -15.54
CA MET A 206 6.11 -25.17 -14.42
C MET A 206 4.63 -24.84 -14.25
N TYR A 207 4.28 -23.56 -14.38
CA TYR A 207 2.90 -23.10 -14.35
C TYR A 207 2.07 -23.76 -15.47
N GLN A 208 2.58 -23.78 -16.71
CA GLN A 208 1.91 -24.42 -17.85
C GLN A 208 1.82 -25.94 -17.70
N LYS A 209 2.93 -26.60 -17.30
CA LYS A 209 3.00 -28.07 -17.17
C LYS A 209 2.09 -28.62 -16.07
N ALA A 210 1.88 -27.85 -15.00
CA ALA A 210 0.98 -28.26 -13.93
C ALA A 210 -0.47 -28.45 -14.43
N GLY A 211 -0.85 -27.83 -15.55
CA GLY A 211 -2.20 -27.91 -16.14
C GLY A 211 -3.29 -27.24 -15.29
N GLN A 212 -2.96 -26.86 -14.05
CA GLN A 212 -3.85 -26.26 -13.07
C GLN A 212 -3.06 -25.25 -12.20
N GLU A 213 -3.62 -24.05 -12.06
CA GLU A 213 -3.12 -23.05 -11.11
C GLU A 213 -3.18 -23.58 -9.67
N SER A 214 -2.25 -23.12 -8.83
CA SER A 214 -2.32 -23.30 -7.37
C SER A 214 -3.67 -22.82 -6.80
N LEU A 215 -4.07 -23.36 -5.65
CA LEU A 215 -5.28 -22.95 -4.96
C LEU A 215 -5.22 -21.45 -4.61
N THR A 216 -4.05 -20.99 -4.16
CA THR A 216 -3.74 -19.59 -3.88
C THR A 216 -3.86 -18.74 -5.14
N GLY A 217 -3.33 -19.21 -6.27
CA GLY A 217 -3.49 -18.63 -7.61
C GLY A 217 -4.94 -18.33 -7.94
N ARG A 218 -5.78 -19.36 -7.93
CA ARG A 218 -7.20 -19.26 -8.28
C ARG A 218 -7.96 -18.33 -7.35
N LEU A 219 -7.76 -18.48 -6.04
CA LEU A 219 -8.45 -17.65 -5.06
C LEU A 219 -8.01 -16.19 -5.19
N HIS A 220 -6.71 -15.93 -5.44
CA HIS A 220 -6.23 -14.59 -5.68
C HIS A 220 -6.87 -13.98 -6.93
N THR A 221 -6.91 -14.69 -8.04
CA THR A 221 -7.54 -14.22 -9.29
C THR A 221 -9.00 -13.83 -9.06
N LEU A 222 -9.73 -14.61 -8.26
CA LEU A 222 -11.12 -14.32 -7.89
C LEU A 222 -11.27 -13.09 -6.97
N LEU A 223 -10.36 -12.92 -6.00
CA LEU A 223 -10.44 -11.87 -4.97
C LEU A 223 -9.68 -10.58 -5.34
N LEU A 224 -8.84 -10.59 -6.36
CA LEU A 224 -8.08 -9.42 -6.81
C LEU A 224 -8.97 -8.21 -7.15
N PRO A 225 -10.12 -8.36 -7.85
CA PRO A 225 -11.04 -7.24 -8.08
C PRO A 225 -11.46 -6.54 -6.78
N LEU A 226 -11.66 -7.29 -5.69
CA LEU A 226 -12.05 -6.72 -4.39
C LEU A 226 -10.93 -5.88 -3.77
N LYS A 227 -9.67 -6.34 -3.88
CA LYS A 227 -8.49 -5.58 -3.42
C LYS A 227 -8.31 -4.29 -4.22
N VAL A 228 -8.48 -4.37 -5.54
CA VAL A 228 -8.43 -3.19 -6.42
C VAL A 228 -9.60 -2.25 -6.10
N PHE A 229 -10.80 -2.78 -5.88
CA PHE A 229 -11.98 -2.00 -5.49
C PHE A 229 -11.75 -1.24 -4.19
N PHE A 230 -11.15 -1.88 -3.19
CA PHE A 230 -10.74 -1.24 -1.94
C PHE A 230 -9.79 -0.05 -2.19
N LEU A 231 -8.74 -0.25 -2.98
CA LEU A 231 -7.80 0.83 -3.30
C LEU A 231 -8.47 1.99 -4.04
N LEU A 232 -9.34 1.70 -5.01
CA LEU A 232 -10.08 2.73 -5.76
C LEU A 232 -11.10 3.48 -4.90
N ILE A 233 -11.83 2.79 -4.02
CA ILE A 233 -12.83 3.44 -3.17
C ILE A 233 -12.15 4.37 -2.15
N LEU A 234 -10.99 3.98 -1.59
CA LEU A 234 -10.21 4.85 -0.71
C LEU A 234 -9.77 6.13 -1.43
N LEU A 235 -9.25 5.99 -2.65
CA LEU A 235 -8.87 7.13 -3.48
C LEU A 235 -10.07 8.06 -3.73
N LEU A 236 -11.21 7.48 -4.12
CA LEU A 236 -12.44 8.21 -4.38
C LEU A 236 -12.97 8.93 -3.13
N ILE A 237 -13.00 8.27 -1.98
CA ILE A 237 -13.44 8.86 -0.71
C ILE A 237 -12.56 10.07 -0.36
N GLY A 238 -11.24 9.94 -0.50
CA GLY A 238 -10.34 11.07 -0.26
C GLY A 238 -10.58 12.25 -1.19
N MET A 239 -10.82 12.00 -2.48
CA MET A 239 -11.17 13.05 -3.44
C MET A 239 -12.52 13.71 -3.09
N LEU A 240 -13.53 12.91 -2.75
CA LEU A 240 -14.86 13.39 -2.37
C LEU A 240 -14.83 14.22 -1.08
N LEU A 241 -13.96 13.90 -0.12
CA LEU A 241 -13.75 14.70 1.09
C LEU A 241 -13.28 16.11 0.77
N VAL A 242 -12.30 16.24 -0.12
CA VAL A 242 -11.80 17.55 -0.54
C VAL A 242 -12.89 18.31 -1.30
N LEU A 243 -13.54 17.67 -2.28
CA LEU A 243 -14.53 18.32 -3.14
C LEU A 243 -15.85 18.68 -2.43
N ARG A 244 -16.30 17.86 -1.47
CA ARG A 244 -17.61 18.00 -0.82
C ARG A 244 -17.52 18.43 0.64
N ARG A 245 -16.35 18.89 1.12
CA ARG A 245 -16.16 19.32 2.51
C ARG A 245 -17.24 20.26 3.03
N ARG A 246 -17.65 21.26 2.24
CA ARG A 246 -18.67 22.23 2.68
C ARG A 246 -19.99 21.55 3.06
N MET A 247 -20.41 20.53 2.31
CA MET A 247 -21.62 19.78 2.63
C MET A 247 -21.42 18.88 3.86
N VAL A 248 -20.28 18.22 3.97
CA VAL A 248 -19.96 17.38 5.14
C VAL A 248 -19.97 18.21 6.42
N VAL A 249 -19.35 19.39 6.42
CA VAL A 249 -19.35 20.29 7.58
C VAL A 249 -20.76 20.78 7.91
N ARG A 250 -21.58 21.11 6.91
CA ARG A 250 -22.94 21.62 7.12
C ARG A 250 -23.87 20.58 7.76
N PHE A 251 -23.84 19.33 7.29
CA PHE A 251 -24.80 18.31 7.73
C PHE A 251 -24.25 17.35 8.80
N TYR A 252 -22.92 17.24 8.93
CA TYR A 252 -22.24 16.29 9.81
C TYR A 252 -21.16 16.94 10.68
N GLY A 253 -21.23 18.26 10.90
CA GLY A 253 -20.26 19.06 11.68
C GLY A 253 -19.71 18.38 12.94
N PRO A 254 -20.54 17.79 13.83
CA PRO A 254 -20.08 17.11 15.04
C PRO A 254 -19.21 15.87 14.78
N MET A 255 -19.37 15.21 13.64
CA MET A 255 -18.62 14.01 13.26
C MET A 255 -17.31 14.33 12.53
N VAL A 256 -17.10 15.58 12.11
CA VAL A 256 -15.93 15.98 11.32
C VAL A 256 -14.64 15.72 12.07
N SER A 257 -14.53 16.03 13.36
CA SER A 257 -13.31 15.80 14.14
C SER A 257 -12.92 14.32 14.23
N SER A 258 -13.91 13.43 14.40
CA SER A 258 -13.66 11.98 14.38
C SER A 258 -13.21 11.53 13.00
N MET A 259 -13.89 11.99 11.94
CA MET A 259 -13.51 11.66 10.57
C MET A 259 -12.09 12.13 10.25
N GLU A 260 -11.70 13.33 10.67
CA GLU A 260 -10.36 13.91 10.46
C GLU A 260 -9.28 13.00 11.06
N ARG A 261 -9.44 12.59 12.33
CA ARG A 261 -8.52 11.66 12.98
C ARG A 261 -8.46 10.33 12.26
N ASP A 262 -9.61 9.74 11.98
CA ASP A 262 -9.69 8.40 11.38
C ASP A 262 -9.03 8.41 9.97
N LEU A 263 -9.21 9.50 9.21
CA LEU A 263 -8.58 9.70 7.90
C LEU A 263 -7.06 9.89 7.97
N ILE A 264 -6.54 10.60 8.99
CA ILE A 264 -5.10 10.75 9.18
C ILE A 264 -4.47 9.37 9.43
N VAL A 265 -5.02 8.61 10.38
CA VAL A 265 -4.55 7.26 10.69
C VAL A 265 -4.62 6.37 9.45
N GLY A 266 -5.76 6.40 8.74
CA GLY A 266 -5.98 5.65 7.50
C GLY A 266 -4.97 6.01 6.41
N ALA A 267 -4.76 7.30 6.13
CA ALA A 267 -3.80 7.75 5.11
C ALA A 267 -2.36 7.33 5.46
N THR A 268 -1.97 7.45 6.73
CA THR A 268 -0.63 7.04 7.20
C THR A 268 -0.39 5.54 7.01
N VAL A 269 -1.34 4.67 7.37
CA VAL A 269 -1.16 3.22 7.15
C VAL A 269 -1.18 2.84 5.67
N MET A 270 -1.95 3.54 4.84
CA MET A 270 -2.00 3.27 3.39
C MET A 270 -0.70 3.65 2.66
N LEU A 271 0.09 4.60 3.17
CA LEU A 271 1.41 4.93 2.64
C LEU A 271 2.42 3.78 2.74
N ILE A 272 2.14 2.78 3.58
CA ILE A 272 2.98 1.58 3.70
C ILE A 272 2.85 0.71 2.44
N TRP A 273 1.70 0.73 1.75
CA TRP A 273 1.47 -0.10 0.56
C TRP A 273 2.44 0.19 -0.59
N PRO A 274 2.62 1.45 -1.05
CA PRO A 274 3.62 1.76 -2.07
C PRO A 274 5.02 1.27 -1.70
N VAL A 275 5.44 1.45 -0.45
CA VAL A 275 6.76 1.01 0.04
C VAL A 275 6.90 -0.51 -0.04
N MET A 276 5.89 -1.26 0.41
CA MET A 276 5.86 -2.72 0.32
C MET A 276 5.80 -3.21 -1.13
N ASN A 277 5.10 -2.48 -2.00
CA ASN A 277 5.01 -2.83 -3.42
C ASN A 277 6.36 -2.64 -4.13
N HIS A 278 7.07 -1.54 -3.87
CA HIS A 278 8.41 -1.32 -4.42
C HIS A 278 9.44 -2.31 -3.85
N ALA A 279 9.34 -2.66 -2.57
CA ALA A 279 10.15 -3.73 -1.97
C ALA A 279 9.93 -5.09 -2.66
N PHE A 280 8.69 -5.39 -3.04
CA PHE A 280 8.37 -6.55 -3.88
C PHE A 280 9.01 -6.44 -5.26
N LEU A 281 8.82 -5.33 -5.98
CA LEU A 281 9.40 -5.15 -7.32
C LEU A 281 10.92 -5.31 -7.32
N GLN A 282 11.58 -4.79 -6.28
CA GLN A 282 13.01 -4.93 -6.10
C GLN A 282 13.43 -6.40 -5.83
N SER A 283 12.65 -7.13 -5.04
CA SER A 283 12.88 -8.56 -4.81
C SER A 283 12.61 -9.38 -6.08
N ALA A 284 11.63 -8.98 -6.89
CA ALA A 284 11.32 -9.60 -8.17
C ALA A 284 12.40 -9.30 -9.23
N SER A 285 12.92 -8.07 -9.30
CA SER A 285 13.93 -7.69 -10.30
C SER A 285 15.25 -8.45 -10.12
N VAL A 286 15.65 -8.76 -8.88
CA VAL A 286 16.84 -9.59 -8.64
C VAL A 286 16.66 -11.08 -9.00
N MET A 287 15.41 -11.56 -9.12
CA MET A 287 15.11 -12.93 -9.52
C MET A 287 14.84 -13.06 -11.02
N TYR A 288 14.10 -12.12 -11.61
CA TYR A 288 13.61 -12.22 -12.98
C TYR A 288 14.38 -11.36 -13.97
N GLY A 289 15.13 -10.35 -13.51
CA GLY A 289 15.89 -9.41 -14.36
C GLY A 289 15.02 -8.45 -15.17
N SER A 290 13.89 -8.93 -15.72
CA SER A 290 13.00 -8.21 -16.63
C SER A 290 11.64 -7.85 -16.02
N PHE A 291 11.42 -8.07 -14.71
CA PHE A 291 10.13 -7.80 -14.07
C PHE A 291 9.64 -6.35 -14.30
N GLY A 292 10.57 -5.42 -14.52
CA GLY A 292 10.35 -4.03 -14.90
C GLY A 292 9.56 -3.80 -16.19
N ARG A 293 9.38 -4.80 -17.06
CA ARG A 293 8.59 -4.66 -18.30
C ARG A 293 7.15 -5.09 -18.21
N SER A 294 6.75 -5.79 -17.15
CA SER A 294 5.34 -6.09 -16.95
C SER A 294 4.54 -4.78 -16.86
N LEU A 295 3.33 -4.75 -17.42
CA LEU A 295 2.44 -3.59 -17.30
C LEU A 295 2.28 -3.16 -15.83
N TYR A 296 2.27 -4.14 -14.91
CA TYR A 296 2.25 -3.91 -13.47
C TYR A 296 3.45 -3.10 -12.99
N ALA A 297 4.68 -3.48 -13.37
CA ALA A 297 5.88 -2.76 -12.96
C ALA A 297 5.98 -1.37 -13.58
N GLN A 298 5.57 -1.21 -14.85
CA GLN A 298 5.54 0.10 -15.52
C GLN A 298 4.53 1.07 -14.88
N MET A 299 3.37 0.56 -14.45
CA MET A 299 2.33 1.36 -13.81
C MET A 299 2.58 1.58 -12.31
N THR A 300 3.46 0.81 -11.69
CA THR A 300 3.72 0.91 -10.25
C THR A 300 4.19 2.31 -9.82
N PRO A 301 5.17 2.96 -10.48
CA PRO A 301 5.54 4.34 -10.17
C PRO A 301 4.35 5.30 -10.22
N VAL A 302 3.48 5.15 -11.23
CA VAL A 302 2.26 5.97 -11.37
C VAL A 302 1.32 5.76 -10.18
N PHE A 303 1.06 4.52 -9.79
CA PHE A 303 0.24 4.22 -8.62
C PHE A 303 0.87 4.74 -7.33
N SER A 304 2.18 4.59 -7.14
CA SER A 304 2.89 5.10 -5.97
C SER A 304 2.82 6.62 -5.87
N VAL A 305 3.00 7.35 -6.99
CA VAL A 305 2.82 8.81 -7.02
C VAL A 305 1.38 9.18 -6.73
N LEU A 306 0.42 8.48 -7.34
CA LEU A 306 -1.01 8.74 -7.14
C LEU A 306 -1.42 8.55 -5.67
N PHE A 307 -1.04 7.43 -5.05
CA PHE A 307 -1.32 7.16 -3.64
C PHE A 307 -0.54 8.08 -2.70
N GLY A 308 0.72 8.40 -3.02
CA GLY A 308 1.52 9.35 -2.26
C GLY A 308 0.91 10.75 -2.28
N ALA A 309 0.57 11.26 -3.46
CA ALA A 309 -0.09 12.55 -3.64
C ALA A 309 -1.47 12.58 -2.96
N TRP A 310 -2.25 11.50 -3.06
CA TRP A 310 -3.54 11.36 -2.38
C TRP A 310 -3.40 11.40 -0.85
N ALA A 311 -2.46 10.66 -0.28
CA ALA A 311 -2.24 10.64 1.16
C ALA A 311 -1.75 12.00 1.66
N LEU A 312 -0.79 12.62 0.97
CA LEU A 312 -0.32 13.96 1.28
C LEU A 312 -1.45 14.99 1.19
N MET A 313 -2.30 14.90 0.15
CA MET A 313 -3.47 15.75 0.01
C MET A 313 -4.37 15.65 1.25
N LEU A 314 -4.67 14.44 1.74
CA LEU A 314 -5.48 14.26 2.95
C LEU A 314 -4.78 14.83 4.19
N LEU A 315 -3.50 14.54 4.37
CA LEU A 315 -2.73 15.05 5.51
C LEU A 315 -2.72 16.58 5.52
N PHE A 316 -2.27 17.23 4.43
CA PHE A 316 -2.22 18.69 4.33
C PHE A 316 -3.58 19.36 4.52
N PHE A 317 -4.64 18.74 3.98
CA PHE A 317 -5.98 19.30 4.06
C PHE A 317 -6.55 19.29 5.49
N PHE A 318 -6.31 18.22 6.26
CA PHE A 318 -6.85 18.07 7.60
C PHE A 318 -5.94 18.63 8.70
N PHE A 319 -4.63 18.73 8.48
CA PHE A 319 -3.72 19.39 9.42
C PHE A 319 -3.91 20.91 9.51
N ARG A 320 -4.59 21.54 8.53
CA ARG A 320 -4.93 22.98 8.54
C ARG A 320 -5.81 23.42 9.72
N ARG A 321 -6.37 22.49 10.49
CA ARG A 321 -7.30 22.78 11.60
C ARG A 321 -6.68 22.67 12.99
N PHE A 322 -5.47 22.12 13.12
CA PHE A 322 -4.73 22.14 14.37
C PHE A 322 -4.14 23.55 14.61
N GLU A 323 -3.79 23.88 15.86
CA GLU A 323 -3.29 25.20 16.25
C GLU A 323 -2.19 25.71 15.30
N LYS A 324 -2.15 27.03 15.04
CA LYS A 324 -1.28 27.66 14.03
C LYS A 324 0.19 27.21 14.11
N ASP A 325 0.69 26.94 15.32
CA ASP A 325 2.08 26.52 15.54
C ASP A 325 2.33 25.07 15.11
N THR A 326 1.37 24.18 15.33
CA THR A 326 1.43 22.78 14.84
C THR A 326 1.24 22.70 13.32
N GLU A 327 0.46 23.60 12.72
CA GLU A 327 0.28 23.68 11.27
C GLU A 327 1.60 24.05 10.57
N ALA A 328 2.35 25.02 11.12
CA ALA A 328 3.64 25.42 10.57
C ALA A 328 4.67 24.29 10.68
N ALA A 329 4.77 23.65 11.86
CA ALA A 329 5.68 22.53 12.09
C ALA A 329 5.40 21.35 11.16
N VAL A 330 4.13 20.96 10.98
CA VAL A 330 3.76 19.84 10.11
C VAL A 330 3.98 20.16 8.64
N LYS A 331 3.75 21.40 8.19
CA LYS A 331 4.07 21.79 6.81
C LYS A 331 5.56 21.72 6.54
N ILE A 332 6.39 22.20 7.46
CA ILE A 332 7.85 22.13 7.35
C ILE A 332 8.31 20.67 7.35
N ILE A 333 7.83 19.84 8.28
CA ILE A 333 8.12 18.40 8.32
C ILE A 333 7.65 17.72 7.03
N GLY A 334 6.48 18.07 6.51
CA GLY A 334 5.93 17.51 5.28
C GLY A 334 6.75 17.87 4.05
N VAL A 335 7.22 19.12 3.94
CA VAL A 335 8.10 19.56 2.85
C VAL A 335 9.47 18.89 2.97
N ILE A 336 10.06 18.83 4.16
CA ILE A 336 11.35 18.16 4.40
C ILE A 336 11.22 16.66 4.09
N ALA A 337 10.17 16.00 4.59
CA ALA A 337 9.92 14.58 4.34
C ALA A 337 9.69 14.30 2.86
N SER A 338 8.97 15.17 2.14
CA SER A 338 8.77 15.05 0.70
C SER A 338 10.06 15.24 -0.08
N ALA A 339 10.89 16.23 0.29
CA ALA A 339 12.19 16.46 -0.32
C ALA A 339 13.15 15.29 -0.07
N VAL A 340 13.21 14.79 1.17
CA VAL A 340 13.99 13.60 1.53
C VAL A 340 13.48 12.36 0.78
N ALA A 341 12.17 12.21 0.63
CA ALA A 341 11.59 11.08 -0.10
C ALA A 341 11.95 11.07 -1.59
N VAL A 342 12.05 12.24 -2.22
CA VAL A 342 12.51 12.35 -3.62
C VAL A 342 14.02 12.12 -3.73
N ILE A 343 14.83 12.72 -2.86
CA ILE A 343 16.30 12.66 -2.93
C ILE A 343 16.83 11.27 -2.52
N LYS A 344 16.15 10.58 -1.61
CA LYS A 344 16.56 9.29 -1.03
C LYS A 344 15.54 8.19 -1.28
N TYR A 345 14.84 8.27 -2.41
CA TYR A 345 13.83 7.30 -2.82
C TYR A 345 14.34 5.85 -2.72
N ASP A 346 15.49 5.55 -3.33
CA ASP A 346 16.08 4.20 -3.30
C ASP A 346 16.41 3.73 -1.87
N ALA A 347 16.84 4.64 -0.99
CA ALA A 347 17.12 4.29 0.40
C ALA A 347 15.85 3.93 1.16
N ILE A 348 14.73 4.64 0.92
CA ILE A 348 13.44 4.31 1.52
C ILE A 348 12.97 2.94 1.05
N ILE A 349 13.12 2.65 -0.25
CA ILE A 349 12.76 1.33 -0.80
C ILE A 349 13.66 0.24 -0.21
N ASP A 350 14.96 0.49 -0.08
CA ASP A 350 15.91 -0.45 0.51
C ASP A 350 15.60 -0.76 1.99
N PHE A 351 15.19 0.25 2.77
CA PHE A 351 14.65 0.07 4.12
C PHE A 351 13.32 -0.71 4.09
N GLY A 352 12.44 -0.38 3.14
CA GLY A 352 11.19 -1.10 2.90
C GLY A 352 11.42 -2.58 2.64
N ALA A 353 12.36 -2.93 1.77
CA ALA A 353 12.73 -4.31 1.48
C ALA A 353 13.21 -5.07 2.72
N ARG A 354 14.00 -4.40 3.58
CA ARG A 354 14.50 -4.99 4.82
C ARG A 354 13.42 -5.19 5.88
N PHE A 355 12.58 -4.19 6.15
CA PHE A 355 11.67 -4.24 7.30
C PHE A 355 10.26 -4.66 6.93
N LEU A 356 9.77 -4.23 5.77
CA LEU A 356 8.38 -4.39 5.31
C LEU A 356 8.23 -5.41 4.15
N GLY A 357 9.35 -5.95 3.65
CA GLY A 357 9.39 -6.83 2.47
C GLY A 357 10.12 -8.14 2.74
N SER A 358 10.90 -8.58 1.74
CA SER A 358 11.61 -9.86 1.74
C SER A 358 12.57 -10.05 2.91
N GLY A 359 13.10 -8.98 3.50
CA GLY A 359 14.02 -9.00 4.64
C GLY A 359 13.34 -9.08 6.01
N SER A 360 12.00 -9.04 6.06
CA SER A 360 11.30 -9.07 7.35
C SER A 360 11.58 -10.40 8.10
N ASN A 361 11.68 -10.31 9.42
CA ASN A 361 11.76 -11.45 10.33
C ASN A 361 10.53 -11.46 11.25
N TYR A 362 10.45 -12.44 12.15
CA TYR A 362 9.31 -12.56 13.07
C TYR A 362 9.20 -11.35 14.01
N TYR A 363 10.31 -10.73 14.42
CA TYR A 363 10.31 -9.56 15.28
C TYR A 363 9.80 -8.31 14.56
N THR A 364 10.21 -8.09 13.31
CA THR A 364 9.74 -6.95 12.51
C THR A 364 8.26 -7.10 12.15
N LEU A 365 7.80 -8.32 11.82
CA LEU A 365 6.37 -8.59 11.66
C LEU A 365 5.58 -8.39 12.96
N GLY A 366 6.14 -8.79 14.10
CA GLY A 366 5.58 -8.51 15.42
C GLY A 366 5.44 -7.00 15.65
N GLY A 367 6.49 -6.22 15.37
CA GLY A 367 6.47 -4.76 15.46
C GLY A 367 5.44 -4.11 14.53
N ILE A 368 5.35 -4.58 13.27
CA ILE A 368 4.34 -4.14 12.29
C ILE A 368 2.92 -4.43 12.79
N SER A 369 2.71 -5.60 13.37
CA SER A 369 1.42 -6.01 13.92
C SER A 369 1.05 -5.17 15.14
N VAL A 370 2.00 -4.92 16.05
CA VAL A 370 1.80 -4.02 17.19
C VAL A 370 1.49 -2.61 16.73
N PHE A 371 2.22 -2.08 15.74
CA PHE A 371 1.93 -0.78 15.15
C PHE A 371 0.53 -0.72 14.54
N ALA A 372 0.09 -1.77 13.83
CA ALA A 372 -1.26 -1.86 13.30
C ALA A 372 -2.33 -1.92 14.40
N VAL A 373 -2.07 -2.64 15.50
CA VAL A 373 -2.97 -2.67 16.68
C VAL A 373 -3.04 -1.29 17.34
N ILE A 374 -1.91 -0.59 17.50
CA ILE A 374 -1.90 0.79 18.03
C ILE A 374 -2.71 1.71 17.11
N ALA A 375 -2.50 1.62 15.80
CA ALA A 375 -3.26 2.39 14.82
C ALA A 375 -4.76 2.08 14.94
N LEU A 376 -5.14 0.81 15.03
CA LEU A 376 -6.53 0.38 15.21
C LEU A 376 -7.13 0.92 16.52
N VAL A 377 -6.42 0.76 17.64
CA VAL A 377 -6.85 1.25 18.96
C VAL A 377 -7.01 2.77 18.97
N SER A 378 -6.16 3.51 18.24
CA SER A 378 -6.22 4.97 18.15
C SER A 378 -7.45 5.52 17.40
N LEU A 379 -8.19 4.66 16.69
CA LEU A 379 -9.49 4.99 16.09
C LEU A 379 -10.63 5.02 17.12
N PHE A 380 -10.43 4.41 18.30
CA PHE A 380 -11.45 4.28 19.35
C PHE A 380 -11.41 5.26 20.55
N PRO A 381 -10.36 6.04 20.87
CA PRO A 381 -10.34 6.80 22.12
C PRO A 381 -11.36 7.93 22.08
N GLY A 382 -12.30 7.87 23.03
CA GLY A 382 -13.09 9.00 23.52
C GLY A 382 -14.05 9.65 22.53
N ARG A 383 -15.12 8.95 22.13
CA ARG A 383 -16.42 9.63 21.87
C ARG A 383 -16.96 10.18 23.20
N LYS A 384 -16.21 11.06 23.88
CA LYS A 384 -16.85 11.95 24.85
C LYS A 384 -17.59 12.98 24.00
N PRO A 385 -18.93 13.07 24.08
CA PRO A 385 -19.59 14.25 23.57
C PRO A 385 -18.93 15.42 24.29
N ARG A 386 -18.38 16.37 23.54
CA ARG A 386 -18.15 17.70 24.09
C ARG A 386 -19.56 18.23 24.41
N GLU A 387 -19.99 18.06 25.65
CA GLU A 387 -21.14 18.78 26.19
C GLU A 387 -20.92 20.27 25.97
N GLY A 388 -21.94 20.93 25.46
CA GLY A 388 -22.19 22.36 25.60
C GLY A 388 -21.06 23.29 25.20
N THR A 389 -20.95 23.63 23.92
CA THR A 389 -20.76 25.05 23.62
C THR A 389 -22.16 25.63 23.56
N GLU A 390 -22.65 26.15 24.69
CA GLU A 390 -23.81 27.03 24.72
C GLU A 390 -23.67 28.04 23.58
N LEU A 391 -24.65 28.03 22.69
CA LEU A 391 -24.93 29.16 21.81
C LEU A 391 -25.18 30.35 22.73
N VAL A 392 -24.19 31.23 22.88
CA VAL A 392 -24.42 32.58 23.39
C VAL A 392 -25.45 33.21 22.46
N PRO A 393 -26.66 33.54 22.94
CA PRO A 393 -27.66 34.16 22.09
C PRO A 393 -27.16 35.54 21.65
N ALA A 394 -27.13 35.75 20.34
CA ALA A 394 -26.94 37.07 19.77
C ALA A 394 -28.13 37.95 20.16
N GLY A 395 -27.93 38.86 21.10
CA GLY A 395 -28.88 39.94 21.38
C GLY A 395 -29.02 40.29 22.85
N ALA A 396 -28.19 41.22 23.33
CA ALA A 396 -28.57 42.15 24.39
C ALA A 396 -27.72 43.45 24.27
N PRO A 397 -28.34 44.63 24.37
CA PRO A 397 -27.67 45.91 24.19
C PRO A 397 -26.77 46.24 25.39
N LYS A 398 -25.58 46.81 25.13
CA LYS A 398 -24.74 47.39 26.18
C LYS A 398 -25.25 48.78 26.53
N GLU A 399 -26.06 48.89 27.57
CA GLU A 399 -26.24 50.13 28.32
C GLU A 399 -25.11 50.29 29.34
N GLY A 400 -24.58 51.52 29.45
CA GLY A 400 -23.97 52.01 30.69
C GLY A 400 -22.46 51.84 30.86
N ALA A 401 -21.68 52.76 30.31
CA ALA A 401 -20.47 53.27 30.97
C ALA A 401 -20.22 54.71 30.51
N VAL A 402 -20.88 55.64 31.20
CA VAL A 402 -20.51 57.05 31.24
C VAL A 402 -19.18 57.14 31.98
N THR A 403 -18.18 57.78 31.36
CA THR A 403 -17.03 58.30 32.10
C THR A 403 -16.68 59.64 31.49
N GLU A 404 -16.87 60.69 32.29
CA GLU A 404 -16.51 62.08 32.04
C GLU A 404 -15.07 62.21 31.55
N ILE A 405 -14.87 62.97 30.48
CA ILE A 405 -13.58 63.56 30.16
C ILE A 405 -13.78 65.06 30.31
N SER A 406 -13.36 65.58 31.46
CA SER A 406 -13.25 67.01 31.72
C SER A 406 -12.07 67.60 30.95
N ILE A 407 -12.32 68.82 30.50
CA ILE A 407 -11.51 69.68 29.65
C ILE A 407 -10.35 70.26 30.46
N GLU A 408 -9.13 70.25 29.90
CA GLU A 408 -8.15 71.29 30.24
C GLU A 408 -7.33 71.69 29.00
N LYS A 409 -7.56 72.94 28.57
CA LYS A 409 -6.79 73.68 27.58
C LYS A 409 -5.51 74.20 28.26
N PRO A 410 -4.40 74.33 27.53
CA PRO A 410 -3.61 75.55 27.73
C PRO A 410 -3.26 76.21 26.39
N SER A 411 -3.62 77.49 26.32
CA SER A 411 -3.08 78.46 25.37
C SER A 411 -1.76 79.03 25.88
N ARG A 412 -0.74 79.06 25.04
CA ARG A 412 -0.04 80.29 24.66
C ARG A 412 0.64 80.12 23.32
#